data_AF-A0A7V7YJH0-F1
#
_entry.id   AF-A0A7V7YJH0-F1
#
_cell.length_a   1.000
_cell.length_b   1.000
_cell.length_c   1.000
_cell.angle_alpha   90.00
_cell.angle_beta   90.00
_cell.angle_gamma   90.00
#
_symmetry.space_group_name_H-M   'P 1'
#
loop_
_entity.id
_entity.type
_entity.pdbx_description
1 polymer ?
#
loop_
_entity_poly.entity_id
_entity_poly.type
_entity_poly.pdbx_seq_one_letter_code
_entity_poly.pdbx_strand_id
1 'polypeptide(L)'
;MRAHLLKLAEHEGVDGGLVHALPDEEVAACAGHDDMALRAYLRALEARRFLDSGVTPPVWTEPVTVTCEGCGPVLLWLGCPPVVKACPWCIRRKAGRPIAWPKEPQIVRWARKDAGNKSGPPYFLPREKTP
;
A
#
# COMPACT_ATOMS: atom_id res chain seq x y z
N MET A 1 -29.94 5.21 4.55
CA MET A 1 -28.54 5.35 4.08
C MET A 1 -27.74 4.06 4.19
N ARG A 2 -27.63 3.40 5.36
CA ARG A 2 -26.87 2.14 5.50
C ARG A 2 -27.21 1.07 4.45
N ALA A 3 -28.50 0.82 4.20
CA ALA A 3 -28.94 -0.12 3.17
C ALA A 3 -28.50 0.27 1.75
N HIS A 4 -28.38 1.58 1.47
CA HIS A 4 -27.87 2.08 0.18
C HIS A 4 -26.37 1.80 0.04
N LEU A 5 -25.59 2.11 1.08
CA LEU A 5 -24.16 1.79 1.14
C LEU A 5 -23.90 0.29 0.99
N LEU A 6 -24.71 -0.57 1.59
CA LEU A 6 -24.60 -2.03 1.45
C LEU A 6 -24.81 -2.49 -0.01
N LYS A 7 -25.82 -1.94 -0.69
CA LYS A 7 -26.06 -2.24 -2.12
C LYS A 7 -24.90 -1.78 -3.01
N LEU A 8 -24.34 -0.60 -2.74
CA LEU A 8 -23.18 -0.11 -3.46
C LEU A 8 -21.94 -0.96 -3.17
N ALA A 9 -21.72 -1.37 -1.91
CA ALA A 9 -20.61 -2.23 -1.53
C ALA A 9 -20.68 -3.59 -2.24
N GLU A 10 -21.85 -4.21 -2.30
CA GLU A 10 -22.08 -5.45 -3.04
C GLU A 10 -21.74 -5.29 -4.53
N HIS A 11 -22.21 -4.22 -5.18
CA HIS A 11 -21.91 -3.94 -6.58
C HIS A 11 -20.41 -3.72 -6.85
N GLU A 12 -19.69 -3.12 -5.90
CA GLU A 12 -18.24 -2.89 -6.00
C GLU A 12 -17.40 -4.10 -5.56
N GLY A 13 -18.02 -5.16 -5.05
CA GLY A 13 -17.30 -6.31 -4.46
C GLY A 13 -16.59 -5.99 -3.15
N VAL A 14 -16.97 -4.90 -2.48
CA VAL A 14 -16.43 -4.48 -1.18
C VAL A 14 -17.11 -5.25 -0.06
N ASP A 15 -16.32 -5.71 0.92
CA ASP A 15 -16.83 -6.41 2.11
C ASP A 15 -17.87 -5.58 2.87
N GLY A 16 -19.13 -6.04 2.87
CA GLY A 16 -20.25 -5.39 3.57
C GLY A 16 -20.03 -5.26 5.08
N GLY A 17 -19.16 -6.09 5.68
CA GLY A 17 -18.74 -5.96 7.07
C GLY A 17 -18.13 -4.58 7.39
N LEU A 18 -17.49 -3.94 6.41
CA LEU A 18 -16.98 -2.56 6.54
C LEU A 18 -18.12 -1.57 6.75
N VAL A 19 -19.21 -1.72 6.00
CA VAL A 19 -20.39 -0.85 6.14
C VAL A 19 -21.12 -1.11 7.45
N HIS A 20 -21.17 -2.36 7.92
CA HIS A 20 -21.76 -2.69 9.22
C HIS A 20 -20.96 -2.09 10.39
N ALA A 21 -19.63 -2.03 10.27
CA ALA A 21 -18.76 -1.48 11.30
C ALA A 21 -18.77 0.06 11.39
N LEU A 22 -19.35 0.77 10.39
CA LEU A 22 -19.43 2.22 10.41
C LEU A 22 -20.33 2.72 11.56
N PRO A 23 -19.87 3.71 12.36
CA PRO A 23 -20.71 4.44 13.30
C PRO A 23 -21.91 5.09 12.60
N ASP A 24 -23.02 5.25 13.33
CA ASP A 24 -24.24 5.83 12.77
C ASP A 24 -24.04 7.27 12.32
N GLU A 25 -23.18 8.05 12.99
CA GLU A 25 -22.83 9.40 12.57
C GLU A 25 -22.11 9.44 11.21
N GLU A 26 -21.25 8.45 10.93
CA GLU A 26 -20.51 8.36 9.68
C GLU A 26 -21.43 7.92 8.54
N VAL A 27 -22.37 7.01 8.83
CA VAL A 27 -23.44 6.64 7.89
C VAL A 27 -24.38 7.81 7.60
N ALA A 28 -24.71 8.63 8.60
CA ALA A 28 -25.53 9.81 8.41
C ALA A 28 -24.83 10.86 7.55
N ALA A 29 -23.51 11.04 7.73
CA ALA A 29 -22.70 11.97 6.93
C ALA A 29 -22.63 11.61 5.45
N CYS A 30 -22.88 10.35 5.07
CA CYS A 30 -23.00 9.94 3.67
C CYS A 30 -24.26 10.49 2.97
N ALA A 31 -25.24 11.01 3.71
CA ALA A 31 -26.44 11.60 3.12
C ALA A 31 -26.13 12.85 2.29
N GLY A 32 -26.71 12.93 1.09
CA GLY A 32 -26.52 14.06 0.17
C GLY A 32 -25.34 13.92 -0.79
N HIS A 33 -24.51 12.89 -0.65
CA HIS A 33 -23.47 12.54 -1.63
C HIS A 33 -24.03 11.65 -2.75
N ASP A 34 -23.51 11.81 -3.96
CA ASP A 34 -23.85 10.96 -5.09
C ASP A 34 -23.19 9.57 -4.99
N ASP A 35 -23.71 8.61 -5.76
CA ASP A 35 -23.22 7.24 -5.72
C ASP A 35 -21.75 7.11 -6.16
N MET A 36 -21.23 8.04 -6.97
CA MET A 36 -19.83 8.02 -7.38
C MET A 36 -18.92 8.32 -6.18
N ALA A 37 -19.24 9.35 -5.41
CA ALA A 37 -18.56 9.70 -4.18
C ALA A 37 -18.68 8.59 -3.14
N LEU A 38 -19.86 7.99 -2.99
CA LEU A 38 -20.08 6.88 -2.07
C LEU A 38 -19.26 5.63 -2.44
N ARG A 39 -19.19 5.27 -3.74
CA ARG A 39 -18.31 4.19 -4.21
C ARG A 39 -16.84 4.48 -3.94
N ALA A 40 -16.39 5.71 -4.21
CA ALA A 40 -15.01 6.12 -3.93
C ALA A 40 -14.69 6.01 -2.43
N TYR A 41 -15.64 6.41 -1.57
CA TYR A 41 -15.53 6.27 -0.13
C TYR A 41 -15.44 4.81 0.31
N LEU A 42 -16.29 3.92 -0.22
CA LEU A 42 -16.25 2.48 0.07
C LEU A 42 -14.89 1.86 -0.31
N ARG A 43 -14.35 2.18 -1.48
CA ARG A 43 -13.00 1.73 -1.89
C ARG A 43 -11.91 2.28 -0.98
N ALA A 44 -12.06 3.51 -0.47
CA ALA A 44 -11.13 4.08 0.49
C ALA A 44 -11.18 3.38 1.86
N LEU A 45 -12.37 2.98 2.33
CA LEU A 45 -12.53 2.17 3.55
C LEU A 45 -11.84 0.81 3.42
N GLU A 46 -12.03 0.15 2.29
CA GLU A 46 -11.38 -1.11 2.01
C GLU A 46 -9.85 -0.96 1.95
N ALA A 47 -9.35 0.03 1.20
CA ALA A 47 -7.92 0.32 1.16
C ALA A 47 -7.35 0.60 2.56
N ARG A 48 -8.09 1.34 3.40
CA ARG A 48 -7.69 1.63 4.79
C ARG A 48 -7.48 0.35 5.59
N ARG A 49 -8.32 -0.68 5.43
CA ARG A 49 -8.17 -1.98 6.11
C ARG A 49 -6.83 -2.65 5.77
N PHE A 50 -6.47 -2.73 4.49
CA PHE A 50 -5.19 -3.30 4.07
C PHE A 50 -4.02 -2.50 4.65
N LEU A 51 -4.06 -1.17 4.52
CA LEU A 51 -3.03 -0.30 5.06
C LEU A 51 -2.88 -0.47 6.58
N ASP A 52 -3.98 -0.56 7.32
CA ASP A 52 -3.97 -0.78 8.77
C ASP A 52 -3.33 -2.12 9.18
N SER A 53 -3.39 -3.13 8.32
CA SER A 53 -2.68 -4.40 8.49
C SER A 53 -1.22 -4.39 7.98
N GLY A 54 -0.73 -3.26 7.45
CA GLY A 54 0.62 -3.18 6.88
C GLY A 54 0.75 -3.80 5.49
N VAL A 55 -0.36 -3.96 4.76
CA VAL A 55 -0.40 -4.56 3.43
C VAL A 55 -0.84 -3.52 2.40
N THR A 56 -0.24 -3.52 1.22
CA THR A 56 -0.67 -2.63 0.13
C THR A 56 -2.05 -3.03 -0.38
N PRO A 57 -3.00 -2.09 -0.54
CA PRO A 57 -4.32 -2.37 -1.11
C PRO A 57 -4.23 -3.05 -2.49
N PRO A 58 -5.05 -4.08 -2.78
CA PRO A 58 -5.05 -4.76 -4.09
C PRO A 58 -5.33 -3.82 -5.27
N VAL A 59 -6.12 -2.76 -5.05
CA VAL A 59 -6.42 -1.74 -6.07
C VAL A 59 -5.17 -0.99 -6.57
N TRP A 60 -4.06 -1.04 -5.84
CA TRP A 60 -2.77 -0.48 -6.29
C TRP A 60 -2.03 -1.37 -7.30
N THR A 61 -2.59 -2.55 -7.60
CA THR A 61 -2.07 -3.56 -8.53
C THR A 61 -0.63 -3.96 -8.25
N GLU A 62 0.34 -3.30 -8.87
CA GLU A 62 1.77 -3.49 -8.64
C GLU A 62 2.34 -2.24 -7.94
N PRO A 63 2.47 -2.29 -6.60
CA PRO A 63 3.00 -1.16 -5.86
C PRO A 63 4.46 -0.87 -6.24
N VAL A 64 4.77 0.40 -6.43
CA VAL A 64 6.11 0.89 -6.73
C VAL A 64 6.79 1.43 -5.47
N THR A 65 8.12 1.36 -5.43
CA THR A 65 8.89 1.96 -4.34
C THR A 65 8.98 3.47 -4.53
N VAL A 66 8.54 4.22 -3.52
CA VAL A 66 8.57 5.69 -3.47
C VAL A 66 9.28 6.14 -2.20
N THR A 67 10.00 7.26 -2.27
CA THR A 67 10.62 7.87 -1.09
C THR A 67 9.65 8.86 -0.45
N CYS A 68 9.26 8.61 0.80
CA CYS A 68 8.51 9.56 1.61
C CYS A 68 9.43 10.27 2.60
N GLU A 69 9.35 11.59 2.71
CA GLU A 69 10.19 12.35 3.67
C GLU A 69 9.97 11.93 5.13
N GLY A 70 8.75 11.51 5.50
CA GLY A 70 8.43 11.04 6.84
C GLY A 70 8.73 9.56 7.10
N CYS A 71 8.74 8.72 6.06
CA CYS A 71 8.87 7.25 6.23
C CYS A 71 10.13 6.65 5.60
N GLY A 72 10.85 7.37 4.75
CA GLY A 72 11.84 6.78 3.86
C GLY A 72 11.18 5.95 2.74
N PRO A 73 11.83 4.86 2.27
CA PRO A 73 11.30 4.01 1.20
C PRO A 73 10.02 3.28 1.63
N VAL A 74 8.95 3.42 0.84
CA VAL A 74 7.65 2.79 1.07
C VAL A 74 7.05 2.30 -0.25
N LEU A 75 6.10 1.37 -0.18
CA LEU A 75 5.32 0.94 -1.34
C LEU A 75 4.09 1.84 -1.54
N LEU A 76 3.90 2.40 -2.73
CA LEU A 76 2.74 3.21 -3.13
C LEU A 76 2.21 2.79 -4.51
N TRP A 77 1.10 3.38 -4.95
CA TRP A 77 0.48 3.06 -6.23
C TRP A 77 1.34 3.51 -7.43
N LEU A 78 1.19 2.82 -8.55
CA LEU A 78 1.82 3.18 -9.82
C LEU A 78 1.44 4.62 -10.24
N GLY A 79 2.42 5.40 -10.70
CA GLY A 79 2.22 6.80 -11.08
C GLY A 79 2.32 7.80 -9.92
N CYS A 80 2.56 7.33 -8.69
CA CYS A 80 2.94 8.20 -7.58
C CYS A 80 4.29 8.87 -7.86
N PRO A 81 4.47 10.17 -7.56
CA PRO A 81 5.76 10.84 -7.70
C PRO A 81 6.88 10.09 -6.96
N PRO A 82 8.13 10.11 -7.46
CA PRO A 82 9.24 9.36 -6.86
C PRO A 82 9.59 9.82 -5.44
N VAL A 83 9.24 11.07 -5.10
CA VAL A 83 9.40 11.64 -3.76
C VAL A 83 8.11 12.32 -3.33
N VAL A 84 7.64 12.03 -2.11
CA VAL A 84 6.42 12.62 -1.54
C VAL A 84 6.66 13.17 -0.12
N LYS A 85 5.98 14.28 0.21
CA LYS A 85 6.05 14.89 1.55
C LYS A 85 5.43 14.00 2.63
N ALA A 86 4.30 13.37 2.33
CA ALA A 86 3.59 12.48 3.22
C ALA A 86 2.99 11.32 2.41
N CYS A 87 2.92 10.15 3.03
CA CYS A 87 2.30 8.97 2.44
C CYS A 87 1.23 8.39 3.39
N PRO A 88 0.32 7.52 2.90
CA PRO A 88 -0.69 6.86 3.74
C PRO A 88 -0.10 6.07 4.91
N TRP A 89 1.18 5.70 4.84
CA TRP A 89 1.88 4.99 5.91
C TRP A 89 2.35 5.90 7.04
N CYS A 90 2.47 7.22 6.85
CA CYS A 90 3.01 8.13 7.86
C CYS A 90 2.24 8.08 9.18
N ILE A 91 0.91 8.14 9.12
CA ILE A 91 0.06 8.10 10.33
C ILE A 91 0.16 6.74 11.04
N ARG A 92 0.32 5.66 10.27
CA ARG A 92 0.48 4.29 10.78
C ARG A 92 1.83 4.12 11.46
N ARG A 93 2.91 4.61 10.81
CA ARG A 93 4.25 4.68 11.39
C ARG A 93 4.25 5.41 12.73
N LYS A 94 3.63 6.60 12.75
CA LYS A 94 3.55 7.44 13.96
C LYS A 94 2.79 6.73 15.08
N ALA A 95 1.80 5.92 14.73
CA ALA A 95 1.03 5.09 15.67
C ALA A 95 1.69 3.73 16.00
N GLY A 96 2.92 3.47 15.55
CA GLY A 96 3.61 2.19 15.78
C GLY A 96 3.00 0.99 15.03
N ARG A 97 2.17 1.23 14.02
CA ARG A 97 1.54 0.19 13.20
C ARG A 97 2.48 -0.33 12.11
N PRO A 98 2.29 -1.57 11.64
CA PRO A 98 3.07 -2.14 10.54
C PRO A 98 2.89 -1.34 9.25
N ILE A 99 3.92 -1.38 8.40
CA ILE A 99 3.98 -0.72 7.10
C ILE A 99 4.47 -1.72 6.06
N ALA A 100 3.92 -1.64 4.85
CA ALA A 100 4.43 -2.42 3.74
C ALA A 100 5.80 -1.88 3.30
N TRP A 101 6.85 -2.58 3.71
CA TRP A 101 8.22 -2.24 3.34
C TRP A 101 8.57 -2.77 1.95
N PRO A 102 9.24 -1.98 1.10
CA PRO A 102 9.84 -2.49 -0.11
C PRO A 102 10.81 -3.62 0.24
N LYS A 103 10.65 -4.79 -0.39
CA LYS A 103 11.70 -5.81 -0.32
C LYS A 103 12.92 -5.26 -1.04
N GLU A 104 14.08 -5.32 -0.42
CA GLU A 104 15.33 -4.88 -1.06
C GLU A 104 15.48 -5.65 -2.38
N PRO A 105 15.59 -4.96 -3.53
CA PRO A 105 15.83 -5.62 -4.80
C PRO A 105 17.14 -6.42 -4.72
N GLN A 106 17.15 -7.66 -5.23
CA GLN A 106 18.34 -8.52 -5.21
C GLN A 106 19.57 -7.82 -5.79
N ILE A 107 19.38 -6.96 -6.81
CA ILE A 107 20.46 -6.19 -7.44
C ILE A 107 21.12 -5.19 -6.49
N VAL A 108 20.35 -4.54 -5.60
CA VAL A 108 20.90 -3.63 -4.57
C VAL A 108 21.68 -4.42 -3.54
N ARG A 109 21.15 -5.59 -3.15
CA ARG A 109 21.81 -6.51 -2.23
C ARG A 109 23.12 -7.05 -2.81
N TRP A 110 23.15 -7.37 -4.10
CA TRP A 110 24.36 -7.78 -4.82
C TRP A 110 25.37 -6.64 -4.93
N ALA A 111 24.94 -5.45 -5.35
CA ALA A 111 25.82 -4.28 -5.45
C ALA A 111 26.51 -3.95 -4.11
N ARG A 112 25.79 -4.05 -2.99
CA ARG A 112 26.39 -3.88 -1.65
C ARG A 112 27.42 -4.97 -1.33
N LYS A 113 27.14 -6.22 -1.69
CA LYS A 113 28.08 -7.33 -1.49
C LYS A 113 29.30 -7.21 -2.40
N ASP A 114 29.13 -6.75 -3.63
CA ASP A 114 30.21 -6.46 -4.58
C ASP A 114 31.12 -5.33 -4.09
N ALA A 115 30.54 -4.26 -3.53
CA ALA A 115 31.31 -3.19 -2.90
C ALA A 115 32.15 -3.67 -1.70
N GLY A 116 31.73 -4.74 -1.02
CA GLY A 116 32.49 -5.38 0.06
C GLY A 116 33.41 -6.52 -0.40
N ASN A 117 33.29 -6.98 -1.65
CA ASN A 117 34.04 -8.10 -2.19
C ASN A 117 35.36 -7.61 -2.80
N LYS A 118 36.48 -7.85 -2.12
CA LYS A 118 37.81 -7.40 -2.56
C LYS A 118 38.57 -8.39 -3.44
N SER A 119 38.06 -9.62 -3.64
CA SER A 119 38.87 -10.69 -4.23
C SER A 119 38.09 -11.78 -4.97
N GLY A 120 36.86 -11.51 -5.41
CA GLY A 120 36.06 -12.48 -6.18
C GLY A 120 35.27 -11.82 -7.31
N PRO A 121 34.77 -12.59 -8.28
CA PRO A 121 33.94 -12.06 -9.35
C PRO A 121 32.63 -11.47 -8.77
N PRO A 122 32.05 -10.43 -9.41
CA PRO A 122 30.78 -9.85 -8.98
C PRO A 122 29.67 -10.90 -8.84
N TYR A 123 28.81 -10.76 -7.84
CA TYR A 123 27.74 -11.71 -7.55
C TYR A 123 26.70 -11.87 -8.67
N PHE A 124 26.64 -10.91 -9.61
CA PHE A 124 25.80 -10.97 -10.81
C PHE A 124 26.30 -12.00 -11.85
N LEU A 125 27.59 -12.38 -11.85
CA LEU A 125 28.11 -13.35 -12.81
C LEU A 125 27.78 -14.79 -12.37
N PRO A 126 27.27 -15.66 -13.27
CA PRO A 126 27.16 -17.09 -13.00
C PRO A 126 28.52 -17.63 -12.59
N ARG A 127 28.59 -18.40 -11.50
CA ARG A 127 29.81 -19.14 -11.17
C ARG A 127 30.00 -20.18 -12.27
N GLU A 128 31.03 -20.00 -13.09
CA GLU A 128 31.45 -21.03 -14.04
C GLU A 128 31.72 -22.30 -13.24
N LYS A 129 30.95 -23.35 -13.53
CA LYS A 129 31.22 -24.68 -13.00
C LYS A 129 32.46 -25.19 -13.73
N THR A 130 33.61 -25.16 -13.07
CA THR A 130 34.81 -25.81 -13.57
C THR A 130 34.60 -27.33 -13.48
N PRO A 131 34.70 -28.10 -14.58
CA PRO A 131 34.76 -29.56 -14.52
C PRO A 131 36.09 -30.06 -13.94
#